data_AF-A0A7X8Q2I9-F1
#
_entry.id   AF-A0A7X8Q2I9-F1
#
_cell.length_a   1.000
_cell.length_b   1.000
_cell.length_c   1.000
_cell.angle_alpha   90.00
_cell.angle_beta   90.00
_cell.angle_gamma   90.00
#
_symmetry.space_group_name_H-M   'P 1'
#
loop_
_entity.id
_entity.type
_entity.pdbx_description
1 polymer ?
#
loop_
_entity_poly.entity_id
_entity_poly.type
_entity_poly.pdbx_seq_one_letter_code
_entity_poly.pdbx_strand_id
1 'polypeptide(L)' 'MVTVIGVRFKKAGKIYYFDPAEFETKAGEHVIVETSRGIEFGDVVVAPKEVEEDE' A
#
# COMPACT_ATOMS: atom_id res chain seq x y z
N MET A 1 -5.21 -12.91 -9.75
CA MET A 1 -4.58 -11.61 -10.09
C MET A 1 -5.23 -10.59 -9.19
N VAL A 2 -4.43 -9.87 -8.41
CA VAL A 2 -4.92 -8.91 -7.42
C VAL A 2 -4.25 -7.55 -7.64
N THR A 3 -5.02 -6.48 -7.47
CA THR A 3 -4.49 -5.12 -7.49
C THR A 3 -3.92 -4.80 -6.12
N VAL A 4 -2.68 -4.31 -6.10
CA VAL A 4 -2.02 -3.89 -4.86
C VAL A 4 -1.39 -2.53 -4.99
N ILE A 5 -1.30 -1.83 -3.86
CA ILE A 5 -0.51 -0.61 -3.69
C ILE A 5 0.64 -0.87 -2.73
N GLY A 6 1.77 -0.21 -2.95
CA GLY A 6 2.93 -0.31 -2.05
C GLY A 6 2.97 0.89 -1.11
N VAL A 7 2.89 0.64 0.19
CA VAL A 7 2.89 1.66 1.24
C VAL A 7 4.17 1.57 2.07
N ARG A 8 4.74 2.74 2.42
CA ARG A 8 5.91 2.86 3.28
C ARG A 8 5.60 3.81 4.44
N PHE A 9 5.92 3.40 5.66
CA PHE A 9 5.62 4.17 6.88
C PHE A 9 6.79 5.03 7.38
N LYS A 10 8.00 4.82 6.85
CA LYS A 10 9.22 5.54 7.24
C LYS A 10 10.07 5.81 6.00
N LYS A 11 10.71 6.97 5.88
CA LYS A 11 11.49 7.41 4.69
C LYS A 11 12.37 6.31 4.03
N ALA A 12 13.07 5.51 4.83
CA ALA A 12 13.92 4.39 4.36
C ALA A 12 13.44 3.00 4.85
N GLY A 13 12.12 2.84 5.05
CA GLY A 13 11.52 1.61 5.55
C GLY A 13 11.19 0.57 4.47
N LYS A 14 10.81 -0.63 4.91
CA LYS A 14 10.23 -1.67 4.05
C LYS A 14 8.96 -1.16 3.37
N ILE A 15 8.71 -1.64 2.16
CA ILE A 15 7.45 -1.45 1.45
C ILE A 15 6.55 -2.64 1.81
N TYR A 16 5.33 -2.33 2.25
CA TYR A 16 4.28 -3.30 2.49
C TYR A 16 3.21 -3.14 1.42
N TYR A 17 2.58 -4.24 1.02
CA TYR A 17 1.54 -4.22 -0.01
C TYR A 17 0.17 -4.34 0.62
N PHE A 18 -0.77 -3.54 0.13
CA PHE A 18 -2.14 -3.48 0.61
C PHE A 18 -3.12 -3.51 -0.57
N ASP A 19 -4.32 -4.00 -0.31
CA ASP A 19 -5.46 -3.89 -1.21
C ASP A 19 -5.95 -2.42 -1.20
N PRO A 20 -6.00 -1.73 -2.36
CA PRO A 20 -6.53 -0.37 -2.43
C PRO A 20 -8.06 -0.29 -2.24
N ALA A 21 -8.77 -1.42 -2.16
CA ALA A 21 -10.22 -1.50 -2.14
C ALA A 21 -10.84 -0.70 -3.31
N GLU A 22 -11.75 0.23 -3.01
CA GLU A 22 -12.38 1.09 -4.01
C GLU A 22 -11.66 2.44 -4.21
N PHE A 23 -10.50 2.64 -3.56
CA PHE A 23 -9.78 3.91 -3.59
C PHE A 23 -8.83 3.99 -4.81
N GLU A 24 -9.03 5.03 -5.63
CA GLU A 24 -8.09 5.40 -6.68
C GLU A 24 -6.88 6.13 -6.08
N THR A 25 -5.84 5.38 -5.72
CA THR A 25 -4.60 5.96 -5.18
C THR A 25 -3.52 6.16 -6.23
N LYS A 26 -2.61 7.10 -6.00
CA LYS A 26 -1.43 7.38 -6.84
C LYS A 26 -0.16 7.41 -6.01
N ALA A 27 0.98 7.12 -6.66
CA ALA A 27 2.27 7.27 -6.01
C ALA A 27 2.50 8.73 -5.58
N GLY A 28 3.00 8.92 -4.36
CA GLY A 28 3.19 10.23 -3.72
C GLY A 28 2.00 10.71 -2.90
N GLU A 29 0.87 10.01 -2.92
CA GLU A 29 -0.25 10.26 -2.00
C GLU A 29 -0.01 9.62 -0.63
N HIS A 30 -0.78 10.09 0.36
CA HIS A 30 -0.72 9.57 1.72
C HIS A 30 -1.97 8.75 2.02
N VAL A 31 -1.81 7.72 2.82
CA VAL A 31 -2.89 6.81 3.21
C VAL A 31 -2.87 6.55 4.71
N ILE A 32 -4.06 6.25 5.23
CA ILE A 32 -4.23 5.67 6.56
C ILE A 32 -4.62 4.20 6.33
N VAL A 33 -3.85 3.28 6.89
CA VAL A 33 -4.10 1.84 6.73
C VAL A 33 -4.16 1.16 8.10
N GLU A 34 -4.99 0.14 8.21
CA GLU A 34 -5.03 -0.72 9.39
C GLU A 34 -3.95 -1.80 9.27
N THR A 35 -3.09 -1.89 10.29
CA THR A 35 -2.04 -2.90 10.39
C THR A 35 -2.26 -3.76 11.64
N SER A 36 -1.51 -4.85 11.77
CA SER A 36 -1.55 -5.70 12.97
C SER A 36 -1.19 -4.98 14.28
N ARG A 37 -0.64 -3.76 14.20
CA ARG A 37 -0.27 -2.92 15.35
C ARG A 37 -1.24 -1.76 15.56
N GLY A 38 -2.31 -1.67 14.76
CA GLY A 38 -3.29 -0.59 14.78
C GLY A 38 -3.25 0.25 13.50
N ILE A 39 -3.82 1.44 13.58
CA ILE A 39 -3.94 2.36 12.44
C ILE A 39 -2.62 3.10 12.25
N GLU A 40 -2.08 3.09 11.02
CA GLU A 40 -0.82 3.76 10.68
C GLU A 40 -0.99 4.71 9.47
N PHE A 41 -0.27 5.83 9.51
CA PHE A 41 -0.13 6.78 8.40
C PHE A 41 1.09 6.41 7.56
N GLY A 42 0.93 6.34 6.25
CA GLY A 42 2.01 5.99 5.32
C GLY A 42 1.92 6.69 3.97
N ASP A 43 3.00 6.55 3.21
CA ASP A 43 3.16 7.09 1.86
C ASP A 43 2.96 5.98 0.82
N VAL A 44 2.17 6.25 -0.22
CA VAL A 44 2.06 5.38 -1.39
C VAL A 44 3.32 5.55 -2.24
N VAL A 45 4.17 4.53 -2.25
CA VAL A 45 5.45 4.53 -2.98
C VAL A 45 5.42 3.64 -4.23
N VAL A 46 4.40 2.79 -4.37
CA VAL A 46 4.09 2.03 -5.59
C VAL A 46 2.63 2.29 -5.93
N ALA A 47 2.39 2.84 -7.12
CA ALA A 47 1.04 3.04 -7.66
C ALA A 47 0.29 1.70 -7.83
N PRO A 48 -1.05 1.71 -7.95
CA PRO A 48 -1.81 0.50 -8.19
C PRO A 48 -1.23 -0.33 -9.34
N LYS A 49 -0.93 -1.60 -9.05
CA LYS A 49 -0.46 -2.56 -10.05
C LYS A 49 -1.12 -3.92 -9.82
N GLU A 50 -1.34 -4.64 -10.91
CA GLU A 50 -1.78 -6.03 -10.85
C GLU A 50 -0.58 -6.94 -10.56
N VAL A 51 -0.77 -7.88 -9.65
CA VAL A 51 0.18 -8.97 -9.37
C VAL A 51 -0.52 -10.31 -9.48
N GLU A 52 0.22 -11.34 -9.86
CA GLU A 52 -0.26 -12.71 -9.75
C GLU A 52 -0.34 -13.09 -8.27
N GLU A 53 -1.34 -13.88 -7.90
CA GLU A 53 -1.37 -14.48 -6.57
C GLU A 53 -0.36 -15.61 -6.59
N ASP A 54 0.73 -15.47 -5.83
CA ASP A 54 1.59 -16.61 -5.51
C ASP A 54 0.78 -17.58 -4.63
N GLU A 55 0.67 -18.85 -5.05
CA GLU A 55 0.05 -19.95 -4.30
C GLU A 55 0.77 -20.26 -2.97
#